data_AF-A0A3A2HYQ4-F1
#
_entry.id   AF-A0A3A2HYQ4-F1
#
_cell.length_a   1.000
_cell.length_b   1.000
_cell.length_c   1.000
_cell.angle_alpha   90.00
_cell.angle_beta   90.00
_cell.angle_gamma   90.00
#
_symmetry.space_group_name_H-M   'P 1'
#
loop_
_entity.id
_entity.type
_entity.pdbx_description
1 polymer ?
#
loop_
_entity_poly.entity_id
_entity_poly.type
_entity_poly.pdbx_seq_one_letter_code
_entity_poly.pdbx_strand_id
1 'polypeptide(L)' 'MFNAIHHIAIICSDYPTSKRFYTQVLGLKVIAENYRKARDSYKLDLALPNGVQIELFSLLCV' A
#
# COMPACT_ATOMS: atom_id res chain seq x y z
N MET A 1 5.89 -25.31 3.37
CA MET A 1 7.07 -24.56 3.85
C MET A 1 6.86 -23.10 3.47
N PHE A 2 7.03 -22.14 4.39
CA PHE A 2 6.97 -20.70 4.10
C PHE A 2 8.40 -20.18 3.98
N ASN A 3 8.80 -19.77 2.78
CA ASN A 3 10.21 -19.50 2.46
C ASN A 3 10.56 -18.00 2.50
N ALA A 4 9.56 -17.12 2.44
CA ALA A 4 9.72 -15.67 2.46
C ALA A 4 8.41 -14.98 2.86
N ILE A 5 8.50 -13.70 3.21
CA ILE A 5 7.33 -12.83 3.37
C ILE A 5 6.74 -12.58 1.98
N HIS A 6 5.44 -12.87 1.79
CA HIS A 6 4.78 -12.60 0.52
C HIS A 6 4.36 -11.13 0.40
N HIS A 7 3.74 -10.59 1.46
CA HIS A 7 3.32 -9.20 1.51
C HIS A 7 3.22 -8.68 2.95
N ILE A 8 3.22 -7.37 3.10
CA ILE A 8 2.99 -6.65 4.36
C ILE A 8 1.84 -5.68 4.15
N ALA A 9 0.79 -5.77 4.97
CA ALA A 9 -0.33 -4.84 4.95
C ALA A 9 -0.13 -3.72 5.98
N ILE A 10 -0.32 -2.48 5.57
CA ILE A 10 -0.17 -1.27 6.39
C ILE A 10 -1.46 -0.47 6.32
N ILE A 11 -1.96 -0.02 7.47
CA ILE A 11 -3.09 0.91 7.54
C ILE A 11 -2.55 2.32 7.81
N CYS A 12 -2.98 3.30 7.01
CA CYS A 12 -2.60 4.69 7.15
C CYS A 12 -3.82 5.61 7.32
N SER A 13 -3.64 6.71 8.04
CA SER A 13 -4.64 7.75 8.25
C SER A 13 -4.66 8.80 7.15
N ASP A 14 -3.49 9.16 6.59
CA ASP A 14 -3.35 10.11 5.48
C ASP A 14 -2.82 9.37 4.22
N TYR A 15 -3.75 9.11 3.30
CA TYR A 15 -3.45 8.40 2.06
C TYR A 15 -2.55 9.19 1.10
N PRO A 16 -2.85 10.46 0.75
CA PRO A 16 -1.95 11.26 -0.10
C PRO A 16 -0.51 11.32 0.41
N THR A 17 -0.32 11.56 1.72
CA THR A 17 1.02 11.64 2.32
C THR A 17 1.73 10.30 2.26
N SER A 18 1.04 9.21 2.61
CA SER A 18 1.61 7.86 2.58
C SER A 18 1.95 7.41 1.15
N LYS A 19 1.04 7.63 0.19
CA LYS A 19 1.29 7.35 -1.23
C LYS A 19 2.52 8.08 -1.74
N ARG A 20 2.64 9.38 -1.45
CA ARG A 20 3.82 10.17 -1.82
C ARG A 20 5.11 9.61 -1.23
N PHE A 21 5.09 9.24 0.05
CA PHE A 21 6.25 8.65 0.70
C PHE A 21 6.71 7.37 -0.02
N TYR A 22 5.80 6.41 -0.21
CA TYR A 22 6.19 5.14 -0.83
C TYR A 22 6.53 5.26 -2.32
N THR A 23 5.86 6.13 -3.09
CA THR A 23 6.05 6.20 -4.54
C THR A 23 7.09 7.23 -4.99
N GLN A 24 7.23 8.35 -4.27
CA GLN A 24 8.12 9.45 -4.68
C GLN A 24 9.38 9.53 -3.82
N VAL A 25 9.26 9.32 -2.50
CA VAL A 25 10.43 9.37 -1.61
C VAL A 25 11.21 8.06 -1.68
N LEU A 26 10.52 6.92 -1.59
CA LEU A 26 11.14 5.59 -1.70
C LEU A 26 11.20 5.05 -3.13
N GLY A 27 10.48 5.66 -4.08
CA GLY A 27 10.52 5.24 -5.49
C GLY A 27 9.89 3.88 -5.78
N LEU A 28 9.02 3.36 -4.90
CA LEU A 28 8.40 2.05 -5.10
C LEU A 28 7.42 2.09 -6.27
N LYS A 29 7.40 1.00 -7.05
CA LYS A 29 6.53 0.87 -8.21
C LYS A 29 5.11 0.53 -7.77
N VAL A 30 4.14 1.30 -8.26
CA VAL A 30 2.72 0.98 -8.11
C VAL A 30 2.36 -0.22 -8.97
N ILE A 31 1.78 -1.24 -8.35
CA ILE A 31 1.22 -2.43 -9.02
C ILE A 31 -0.26 -2.16 -9.33
N ALA A 32 -1.02 -1.73 -8.33
CA ALA A 32 -2.44 -1.42 -8.46
C ALA A 32 -2.85 -0.34 -7.44
N GLU A 33 -3.79 0.50 -7.84
CA GLU A 33 -4.41 1.50 -6.96
C GLU A 33 -5.93 1.40 -7.14
N ASN A 34 -6.62 1.03 -6.07
CA ASN A 34 -8.06 0.79 -6.09
C ASN A 34 -8.77 1.67 -5.06
N TYR A 35 -9.70 2.50 -5.52
CA TYR A 35 -10.66 3.16 -4.63
C TYR A 35 -11.81 2.20 -4.29
N ARG A 36 -12.03 1.95 -3.01
CA ARG A 36 -13.02 1.04 -2.46
C ARG A 36 -14.24 1.82 -1.97
N LYS A 37 -15.16 2.13 -2.88
CA LYS A 37 -16.35 2.97 -2.61
C LYS A 37 -17.16 2.54 -1.37
N ALA A 38 -17.34 1.24 -1.14
CA ALA A 38 -18.09 0.72 0.01
C ALA A 38 -17.44 1.02 1.38
N ARG A 39 -16.16 1.42 1.40
CA ARG A 39 -15.38 1.71 2.61
C ARG A 39 -14.73 3.10 2.57
N ASP A 40 -15.10 3.94 1.60
CA ASP A 40 -14.49 5.25 1.34
C ASP A 40 -12.97 5.29 1.58
N SER A 41 -12.26 4.36 0.93
CA SER A 41 -10.84 4.15 1.19
C SER A 41 -10.08 3.62 -0.01
N TYR A 42 -8.76 3.78 0.00
CA TYR A 42 -7.86 3.27 -1.01
C TYR A 42 -7.18 1.98 -0.56
N LYS A 43 -6.91 1.10 -1.52
CA LYS A 43 -5.90 0.04 -1.44
C LYS A 43 -4.84 0.32 -2.51
N LEU A 44 -3.60 0.49 -2.10
CA LEU A 44 -2.45 0.71 -2.96
C LEU A 44 -1.46 -0.44 -2.80
N ASP A 45 -1.24 -1.18 -3.88
CA ASP A 45 -0.30 -2.29 -3.95
C ASP A 45 1.02 -1.80 -4.55
N LEU A 46 2.13 -2.03 -3.85
CA LEU A 46 3.46 -1.54 -4.18
C LEU A 46 4.47 -2.69 -4.25
N ALA A 47 5.33 -2.67 -5.27
CA ALA A 47 6.38 -3.67 -5.44
C ALA A 47 7.65 -3.26 -4.69
N LEU A 48 8.20 -4.17 -3.89
CA LEU A 48 9.57 -4.10 -3.39
C LEU A 48 10.53 -4.77 -4.39
N PRO A 49 11.82 -4.38 -4.42
CA PRO A 49 12.81 -4.94 -5.34
C PRO A 49 13.00 -6.47 -5.24
N ASN A 50 12.71 -7.05 -4.08
CA ASN A 50 12.87 -8.48 -3.79
C ASN A 50 11.62 -9.32 -4.12
N GLY A 51 10.61 -8.74 -4.78
CA GLY A 51 9.36 -9.43 -5.12
C GLY A 51 8.32 -9.47 -4.01
N VAL A 52 8.63 -8.91 -2.82
CA VAL A 52 7.63 -8.72 -1.75
C VAL A 52 6.72 -7.55 -2.10
N GLN A 53 5.47 -7.61 -1.63
CA GLN A 53 4.49 -6.54 -1.84
C GLN A 53 4.18 -5.79 -0.55
N ILE A 54 4.00 -4.47 -0.66
CA ILE A 54 3.32 -3.68 0.38
C ILE A 54 1.89 -3.44 -0.07
N GLU A 55 0.93 -3.73 0.80
CA GLU A 55 -0.47 -3.35 0.64
C GLU A 55 -0.79 -2.20 1.59
N LEU A 56 -0.91 -0.98 1.05
CA LEU A 56 -1.25 0.20 1.81
C LEU A 56 -2.77 0.43 1.75
N PHE A 57 -3.44 0.32 2.89
CA PHE A 57 -4.84 0.63 3.05
C PHE A 57 -5.01 2.00 3.69
N SER A 58 -5.87 2.85 3.14
CA SER A 58 -6.40 3.98 3.89
C SER A 58 -7.60 3.52 4.71
N LEU A 59 -7.72 4.06 5.91
CA LEU A 59 -8.92 3.88 6.73
C LEU A 59 -9.33 5.27 7.22
N LEU A 60 -10.60 5.63 7.07
CA LEU A 60 -11.16 6.72 7.86
C LEU A 60 -11.17 6.26 9.32
N CYS A 61 -10.34 6.89 10.15
CA CYS A 61 -10.55 6.87 11.59
C CYS A 61 -11.90 7.55 11.86
N VAL A 62 -12.96 6.75 11.98
CA VAL A 62 -14.18 7.11 12.70
C VAL A 62 -14.06 6.62 14.13
#